data_AF-D3ZLI4-F1
#
_entry.id   AF-D3ZLI4-F1
#
_cell.length_a   1.000
_cell.length_b   1.000
_cell.length_c   1.000
_cell.angle_alpha   90.00
_cell.angle_beta   90.00
_cell.angle_gamma   90.00
#
_symmetry.space_group_name_H-M   'P 1'
#
loop_
_entity.id
_entity.type
_entity.pdbx_description
1 polymer ?
#
loop_
_entity_poly.entity_id
_entity_poly.type
_entity_poly.pdbx_seq_one_letter_code
_entity_poly.pdbx_strand_id
1 'polypeptide(L)'
;KKGNVRFIVSEDTYDTTETETESRQQEEKKEKIKPSSSSYKALKPSPQPSPLHRAKEILSARKIQAWWRGTLVRRTLLRAALSAWIIQCWWRKILAERQESNRLVILQWMVLETSACVLIQSWVRMLKVRHYYLRLCCAARVIQTSWRWHNCRTRGFFQGSYELEGHKLHLQLDIFLGSQVCRISDCISLPIKN
;
A
#
# COMPACT_ATOMS: atom_id res chain seq x y z
N LYS A 1 -15.73 11.02 9.97
CA LYS A 1 -15.19 11.95 8.95
C LYS A 1 -15.54 11.38 7.57
N LYS A 2 -16.56 11.92 6.88
CA LYS A 2 -16.92 11.48 5.51
C LYS A 2 -15.94 12.12 4.53
N GLY A 3 -15.04 11.34 3.93
CA GLY A 3 -14.08 11.83 2.94
C GLY A 3 -14.81 12.21 1.66
N ASN A 4 -14.72 13.48 1.26
CA ASN A 4 -15.24 13.98 -0.01
C ASN A 4 -14.22 13.64 -1.10
N VAL A 5 -14.46 12.55 -1.84
CA VAL A 5 -13.62 12.17 -2.98
C VAL A 5 -14.03 13.03 -4.17
N ARG A 6 -13.31 14.14 -4.37
CA ARG A 6 -13.42 14.96 -5.59
C ARG A 6 -12.73 14.22 -6.72
N PHE A 7 -13.51 13.67 -7.66
CA PHE A 7 -12.99 13.25 -8.95
C PHE A 7 -12.79 14.51 -9.80
N ILE A 8 -11.53 14.88 -10.04
CA ILE A 8 -11.18 15.87 -11.06
C ILE A 8 -11.28 15.12 -12.39
N VAL A 9 -12.37 15.34 -13.11
CA VAL A 9 -12.51 14.89 -14.50
C VAL A 9 -11.76 15.93 -15.33
N SER A 10 -10.57 15.58 -15.80
CA SER A 10 -9.88 16.37 -16.82
C SER A 10 -10.69 16.25 -18.11
N GLU A 11 -11.46 17.28 -18.38
CA GLU A 11 -12.27 17.46 -19.56
C GLU A 11 -11.34 17.95 -20.68
N ASP A 12 -10.59 17.02 -21.27
CA ASP A 12 -9.79 17.29 -22.46
C ASP A 12 -10.75 17.36 -23.66
N THR A 13 -11.26 18.56 -23.91
CA THR A 13 -12.09 18.91 -25.07
C THR A 13 -11.24 18.77 -26.33
N TYR A 14 -11.47 17.71 -27.10
CA TYR A 14 -10.85 17.54 -28.41
C TYR A 14 -11.57 18.44 -29.42
N ASP A 15 -10.84 19.44 -29.89
CA ASP A 15 -11.29 20.39 -30.90
C ASP A 15 -11.40 19.67 -32.26
N THR A 16 -12.62 19.55 -32.79
CA THR A 16 -12.93 18.78 -34.03
C THR A 16 -13.01 19.71 -35.26
N THR A 17 -12.27 20.82 -35.24
CA THR A 17 -12.39 21.90 -36.25
C THR A 17 -11.57 21.66 -37.52
N GLU A 18 -10.69 20.66 -37.58
CA GLU A 18 -9.78 20.50 -38.72
C GLU A 18 -10.43 19.84 -39.96
N THR A 19 -11.46 18.99 -39.79
CA THR A 19 -12.02 18.21 -40.91
C THR A 19 -12.97 18.98 -41.83
N GLU A 20 -13.57 20.08 -41.38
CA GLU A 20 -14.50 20.88 -42.22
C GLU A 20 -13.74 21.77 -43.22
N THR A 21 -12.52 22.18 -42.89
CA THR A 21 -11.69 23.02 -43.75
C THR A 21 -11.18 22.29 -44.99
N GLU A 22 -10.90 20.98 -44.88
CA GLU A 22 -10.37 20.19 -45.99
C GLU A 22 -11.45 19.86 -47.05
N SER A 23 -12.71 19.68 -46.62
CA SER A 23 -13.81 19.37 -47.54
C SER A 23 -14.17 20.56 -48.43
N ARG A 24 -14.13 21.79 -47.91
CA ARG A 24 -14.37 23.01 -48.71
C ARG A 24 -13.32 23.25 -49.78
N GLN A 25 -12.03 22.99 -49.50
CA GLN A 25 -10.97 23.25 -50.49
C GLN A 25 -10.99 22.29 -51.68
N GLN A 26 -11.53 21.08 -51.53
CA GLN A 26 -11.65 20.14 -52.65
C GLN A 26 -12.78 20.50 -53.61
N GLU A 27 -13.82 21.19 -53.14
CA GLU A 27 -14.97 21.55 -53.96
C GLU A 27 -14.65 22.75 -54.86
N GLU A 28 -13.97 23.79 -54.35
CA GLU A 28 -13.59 24.97 -55.15
C GLU A 28 -12.59 24.67 -56.27
N LYS A 29 -11.68 23.69 -56.10
CA LYS A 29 -10.71 23.36 -57.16
C LYS A 29 -11.35 22.70 -58.39
N LYS A 30 -12.53 22.08 -58.25
CA LYS A 30 -13.18 21.39 -59.38
C LYS A 30 -13.93 22.33 -60.31
N GLU A 31 -14.30 23.53 -59.86
CA GLU A 31 -15.14 24.43 -60.65
C GLU A 31 -14.36 25.24 -61.72
N LYS A 32 -13.02 25.24 -61.69
CA LYS A 32 -12.20 26.12 -62.57
C LYS A 32 -11.76 25.55 -63.90
N ILE A 33 -12.23 24.38 -64.32
CA ILE A 33 -11.86 23.82 -65.64
C ILE A 33 -13.00 24.09 -66.64
N LYS A 34 -13.04 25.32 -67.18
CA LYS A 34 -13.80 25.63 -68.40
C LYS A 34 -13.11 24.95 -69.59
N PRO A 35 -13.74 23.99 -70.28
CA PRO A 35 -13.18 23.45 -71.51
C PRO A 35 -13.36 24.49 -72.62
N SER A 36 -12.24 25.04 -73.08
CA SER A 36 -12.14 25.85 -74.29
C SER A 36 -12.74 25.07 -75.47
N SER A 37 -13.68 25.71 -76.17
CA SER A 37 -14.33 25.23 -77.38
C SER A 37 -13.29 24.87 -78.46
N SER A 38 -13.00 23.59 -78.64
CA SER A 38 -12.18 23.11 -79.76
C SER A 38 -13.06 22.32 -80.72
N SER A 39 -13.55 23.03 -81.74
CA SER A 39 -13.88 22.58 -83.10
C SER A 39 -14.10 21.08 -83.29
N TYR A 40 -15.37 20.68 -83.34
CA TYR A 40 -15.86 19.36 -83.71
C TYR A 40 -15.56 19.09 -85.19
N LYS A 41 -14.37 18.56 -85.51
CA LYS A 41 -14.15 17.94 -86.81
C LYS A 41 -15.05 16.72 -86.94
N ALA A 42 -15.90 16.77 -87.96
CA ALA A 42 -16.97 15.84 -88.28
C ALA A 42 -16.58 14.37 -88.06
N LEU A 43 -17.40 13.69 -87.27
CA LEU A 43 -17.34 12.27 -86.98
C LEU A 43 -17.34 11.49 -88.30
N LYS A 44 -16.21 10.86 -88.65
CA LYS A 44 -16.29 9.64 -89.46
C LYS A 44 -17.09 8.63 -88.64
N PRO A 45 -18.10 7.94 -89.21
CA PRO A 45 -18.80 6.88 -88.52
C PRO A 45 -17.80 5.74 -88.32
N SER A 46 -17.15 5.75 -87.16
CA SER A 46 -16.30 4.66 -86.71
C SER A 46 -17.15 3.38 -86.72
N PRO A 47 -16.61 2.24 -87.20
CA PRO A 47 -17.36 0.99 -87.32
C PRO A 47 -18.13 0.72 -86.04
N GLN A 48 -19.45 0.53 -86.15
CA GLN A 48 -20.32 0.15 -85.05
C GLN A 48 -19.62 -1.00 -84.30
N PRO A 49 -19.18 -0.81 -83.04
CA PRO A 49 -18.53 -1.87 -82.30
C PRO A 49 -19.51 -3.02 -82.23
N SER A 50 -19.08 -4.19 -82.69
CA SER A 50 -19.89 -5.40 -82.68
C SER A 50 -20.50 -5.58 -81.28
N PRO A 51 -21.78 -6.01 -81.14
CA PRO A 51 -22.46 -6.10 -79.85
C PRO A 51 -21.68 -6.84 -78.76
N LEU A 52 -20.83 -7.79 -79.19
CA LEU A 52 -19.91 -8.56 -78.35
C LEU A 52 -18.80 -7.69 -77.71
N HIS A 53 -18.25 -6.71 -78.44
CA HIS A 53 -17.25 -5.77 -77.91
C HIS A 53 -17.86 -4.88 -76.82
N ARG A 54 -19.04 -4.33 -77.07
CA ARG A 54 -19.75 -3.49 -76.09
C ARG A 54 -20.12 -4.28 -74.83
N ALA A 55 -20.54 -5.54 -74.97
CA ALA A 55 -20.80 -6.41 -73.82
C ALA A 55 -19.52 -6.67 -72.98
N LYS A 56 -18.37 -6.90 -73.63
CA LYS A 56 -17.07 -7.06 -72.96
C LYS A 56 -16.64 -5.78 -72.22
N GLU A 57 -16.81 -4.62 -72.85
CA GLU A 57 -16.54 -3.31 -72.23
C GLU A 57 -17.39 -3.09 -70.98
N ILE A 58 -18.71 -3.33 -71.06
CA ILE A 58 -19.62 -3.22 -69.91
C ILE A 58 -19.19 -4.15 -68.78
N LEU A 59 -18.83 -5.40 -69.09
CA LEU A 59 -18.33 -6.35 -68.10
C LEU A 59 -17.01 -5.87 -67.48
N SER A 60 -16.08 -5.33 -68.27
CA SER A 60 -14.81 -4.79 -67.78
C SER A 60 -15.02 -3.57 -66.88
N ALA A 61 -15.91 -2.65 -67.26
CA ALA A 61 -16.28 -1.49 -66.47
C ALA A 61 -16.93 -1.91 -65.15
N ARG A 62 -17.83 -2.90 -65.17
CA ARG A 62 -18.44 -3.47 -63.96
C ARG A 62 -17.40 -4.11 -63.03
N LYS A 63 -16.40 -4.80 -63.58
CA LYS A 63 -15.27 -5.36 -62.80
C LYS A 63 -14.45 -4.26 -62.14
N ILE A 64 -14.12 -3.20 -62.87
CA ILE A 64 -13.39 -2.03 -62.36
C ILE A 64 -14.21 -1.36 -61.24
N GLN A 65 -15.51 -1.10 -61.46
CA GLN A 65 -16.40 -0.51 -60.46
C GLN A 65 -16.53 -1.37 -59.21
N ALA A 66 -16.72 -2.69 -59.35
CA ALA A 66 -16.79 -3.62 -58.22
C ALA A 66 -15.48 -3.64 -57.42
N TRP A 67 -14.34 -3.61 -58.09
CA TRP A 67 -13.02 -3.54 -57.45
C TRP A 67 -12.83 -2.24 -56.66
N TRP A 68 -13.22 -1.09 -57.23
CA TRP A 68 -13.16 0.20 -56.52
C TRP A 68 -14.09 0.23 -55.30
N ARG A 69 -15.35 -0.20 -55.45
CA ARG A 69 -16.31 -0.28 -54.34
C ARG A 69 -15.79 -1.18 -53.21
N GLY A 70 -15.23 -2.34 -53.55
CA GLY A 70 -14.64 -3.25 -52.56
C GLY A 70 -13.37 -2.70 -51.91
N THR A 71 -12.50 -2.01 -52.65
CA THR A 71 -11.28 -1.41 -52.08
C THR A 71 -11.60 -0.29 -51.11
N LEU A 72 -12.58 0.56 -51.42
CA LEU A 72 -13.03 1.62 -50.53
C LEU A 72 -13.56 1.06 -49.21
N VAL A 73 -14.45 0.05 -49.25
CA VAL A 73 -15.00 -0.59 -48.05
C VAL A 73 -13.90 -1.24 -47.19
N ARG A 74 -12.90 -1.90 -47.82
CA ARG A 74 -11.79 -2.49 -47.07
C ARG A 74 -10.94 -1.44 -46.38
N ARG A 75 -10.67 -0.29 -47.03
CA ARG A 75 -9.92 0.82 -46.43
C ARG A 75 -10.67 1.45 -45.27
N THR A 76 -11.97 1.70 -45.42
CA THR A 76 -12.79 2.30 -44.35
C THR A 76 -12.95 1.35 -43.16
N LEU A 77 -13.18 0.06 -43.42
CA LEU A 77 -13.25 -0.96 -42.37
C LEU A 77 -11.93 -1.05 -41.63
N LEU A 78 -10.80 -1.12 -42.33
CA LEU A 78 -9.49 -1.15 -41.69
C LEU A 78 -9.26 0.09 -40.82
N ARG A 79 -9.62 1.29 -41.31
CA ARG A 79 -9.51 2.53 -40.53
C ARG A 79 -10.40 2.48 -39.29
N ALA A 80 -11.64 2.06 -39.42
CA ALA A 80 -12.58 1.93 -38.31
C ALA A 80 -12.14 0.87 -37.29
N ALA A 81 -11.59 -0.25 -37.76
CA ALA A 81 -11.05 -1.31 -36.91
C ALA A 81 -9.83 -0.82 -36.13
N LEU A 82 -8.91 -0.10 -36.77
CA LEU A 82 -7.74 0.49 -36.10
C LEU A 82 -8.15 1.55 -35.07
N SER A 83 -9.10 2.43 -35.39
CA SER A 83 -9.59 3.42 -34.42
C SER A 83 -10.28 2.75 -33.22
N ALA A 84 -11.12 1.74 -33.48
CA ALA A 84 -11.77 0.97 -32.41
C ALA A 84 -10.73 0.24 -31.55
N TRP A 85 -9.70 -0.34 -32.17
CA TRP A 85 -8.64 -1.05 -31.47
C TRP A 85 -7.84 -0.12 -30.53
N ILE A 86 -7.51 1.09 -30.98
CA ILE A 86 -6.83 2.09 -30.14
C ILE A 86 -7.67 2.43 -28.90
N ILE A 87 -8.96 2.72 -29.11
CA ILE A 87 -9.90 3.04 -28.02
C ILE A 87 -10.00 1.87 -27.05
N GLN A 88 -10.17 0.65 -27.55
CA GLN A 88 -10.25 -0.56 -26.72
C GLN A 88 -8.97 -0.81 -25.92
N CYS A 89 -7.79 -0.66 -26.53
CA CYS A 89 -6.52 -0.83 -25.83
C CYS A 89 -6.33 0.21 -24.73
N TRP A 90 -6.67 1.48 -25.01
CA TRP A 90 -6.61 2.55 -24.00
C TRP A 90 -7.55 2.27 -22.82
N TRP A 91 -8.80 1.88 -23.08
CA TRP A 91 -9.73 1.48 -22.03
C TRP A 91 -9.26 0.28 -21.21
N ARG A 92 -8.70 -0.76 -21.86
CA ARG A 92 -8.13 -1.92 -21.17
C ARG A 92 -6.98 -1.53 -20.26
N LYS A 93 -6.11 -0.62 -20.69
CA LYS A 93 -5.01 -0.10 -19.89
C LYS A 93 -5.53 0.62 -18.65
N ILE A 94 -6.47 1.56 -18.80
CA ILE A 94 -7.07 2.29 -17.69
C ILE A 94 -7.79 1.36 -16.72
N LEU A 95 -8.51 0.36 -17.23
CA LEU A 95 -9.20 -0.61 -16.40
C LEU A 95 -8.21 -1.44 -15.58
N ALA A 96 -7.09 -1.87 -16.19
CA ALA A 96 -6.03 -2.59 -15.50
C ALA A 96 -5.36 -1.73 -14.41
N GLU A 97 -5.03 -0.47 -14.70
CA GLU A 97 -4.47 0.47 -13.73
C GLU A 97 -5.42 0.71 -12.55
N ARG A 98 -6.72 0.87 -12.82
CA ARG A 98 -7.74 1.00 -11.78
C ARG A 98 -7.89 -0.28 -10.95
N GLN A 99 -7.87 -1.44 -11.59
CA GLN A 99 -7.93 -2.72 -10.89
C GLN A 99 -6.72 -2.91 -9.98
N GLU A 100 -5.52 -2.58 -10.45
CA GLU A 100 -4.30 -2.67 -9.65
C GLU A 100 -4.34 -1.68 -8.48
N SER A 101 -4.76 -0.44 -8.72
CA SER A 101 -4.96 0.56 -7.66
C SER A 101 -5.93 0.06 -6.59
N ASN A 102 -7.05 -0.55 -6.99
CA ASN A 102 -8.01 -1.14 -6.06
C ASN A 102 -7.41 -2.32 -5.28
N ARG A 103 -6.63 -3.19 -5.93
CA ARG A 103 -5.94 -4.31 -5.28
C ARG A 103 -4.95 -3.81 -4.23
N LEU A 104 -4.14 -2.79 -4.57
CA LEU A 104 -3.18 -2.19 -3.65
C LEU A 104 -3.88 -1.58 -2.43
N VAL A 105 -5.00 -0.87 -2.63
CA VAL A 105 -5.80 -0.32 -1.53
C VAL A 105 -6.29 -1.44 -0.61
N ILE A 106 -6.88 -2.51 -1.16
CA ILE A 106 -7.35 -3.67 -0.36
C ILE A 106 -6.18 -4.31 0.43
N LEU A 107 -5.03 -4.50 -0.21
CA LEU A 107 -3.83 -5.04 0.46
C LEU A 107 -3.36 -4.15 1.60
N GLN A 108 -3.33 -2.82 1.43
CA GLN A 108 -2.96 -1.88 2.48
C GLN A 108 -3.89 -1.96 3.69
N TRP A 109 -5.21 -2.05 3.46
CA TRP A 109 -6.18 -2.21 4.54
C TRP A 109 -5.95 -3.52 5.31
N MET A 110 -5.72 -4.64 4.61
CA MET A 110 -5.44 -5.92 5.26
C MET A 110 -4.13 -5.89 6.06
N VAL A 111 -3.09 -5.24 5.55
CA VAL A 111 -1.81 -5.06 6.26
C VAL A 111 -2.01 -4.21 7.52
N LEU A 112 -2.80 -3.15 7.46
CA LEU A 112 -3.09 -2.31 8.62
C LEU A 112 -3.86 -3.07 9.70
N GLU A 113 -4.93 -3.77 9.31
CA GLU A 113 -5.75 -4.60 10.21
C GLU A 113 -4.92 -5.69 10.89
N THR A 114 -4.14 -6.43 10.11
CA THR A 114 -3.26 -7.48 10.64
C THR A 114 -2.18 -6.90 11.55
N SER A 115 -1.58 -5.76 11.20
CA SER A 115 -0.60 -5.07 12.03
C SER A 115 -1.22 -4.61 13.36
N ALA A 116 -2.41 -4.00 13.32
CA ALA A 116 -3.14 -3.59 14.52
C ALA A 116 -3.47 -4.80 15.42
N CYS A 117 -3.93 -5.89 14.82
CA CYS A 117 -4.20 -7.13 15.54
C CYS A 117 -2.95 -7.70 16.20
N VAL A 118 -1.82 -7.81 15.47
CA VAL A 118 -0.54 -8.29 16.01
C VAL A 118 -0.04 -7.40 17.15
N LEU A 119 -0.16 -6.07 17.02
CA LEU A 119 0.17 -5.13 18.07
C LEU A 119 -0.67 -5.43 19.32
N ILE A 120 -2.00 -5.43 19.22
CA ILE A 120 -2.89 -5.73 20.35
C ILE A 120 -2.55 -7.08 20.99
N GLN A 121 -2.35 -8.13 20.18
CA GLN A 121 -2.02 -9.45 20.68
C GLN A 121 -0.66 -9.47 21.42
N SER A 122 0.36 -8.77 20.88
CA SER A 122 1.68 -8.68 21.51
C SER A 122 1.60 -7.94 22.85
N TRP A 123 0.84 -6.86 22.92
CA TRP A 123 0.55 -6.12 24.15
C TRP A 123 -0.17 -6.99 25.18
N VAL A 124 -1.22 -7.71 24.78
CA VAL A 124 -1.94 -8.63 25.68
C VAL A 124 -1.01 -9.72 26.22
N ARG A 125 -0.15 -10.29 25.38
CA ARG A 125 0.85 -11.30 25.81
C ARG A 125 1.84 -10.70 26.81
N MET A 126 2.39 -9.53 26.52
CA MET A 126 3.29 -8.79 27.42
C MET A 126 2.61 -8.48 28.77
N LEU A 127 1.40 -7.94 28.74
CA LEU A 127 0.63 -7.60 29.93
C LEU A 127 0.36 -8.82 30.80
N LYS A 128 -0.05 -9.95 30.20
CA LYS A 128 -0.24 -11.20 30.94
C LYS A 128 1.04 -11.62 31.67
N VAL A 129 2.17 -11.68 30.97
CA VAL A 129 3.47 -12.05 31.58
C VAL A 129 3.85 -11.08 32.70
N ARG A 130 3.66 -9.77 32.48
CA ARG A 130 3.92 -8.73 33.48
C ARG A 130 3.07 -8.94 34.75
N HIS A 131 1.79 -9.27 34.60
CA HIS A 131 0.91 -9.58 35.73
C HIS A 131 1.35 -10.84 36.49
N TYR A 132 1.69 -11.92 35.79
CA TYR A 132 2.21 -13.13 36.44
C TYR A 132 3.51 -12.86 37.20
N TYR A 133 4.45 -12.14 36.58
CA TYR A 133 5.70 -11.74 37.21
C TYR A 133 5.45 -10.92 38.47
N LEU A 134 4.56 -9.92 38.41
CA LEU A 134 4.25 -9.09 39.57
C LEU A 134 3.63 -9.91 40.71
N ARG A 135 2.72 -10.84 40.40
CA ARG A 135 2.13 -11.75 41.38
C ARG A 135 3.19 -12.64 42.04
N LEU A 136 4.13 -13.16 41.25
CA LEU A 136 5.24 -13.96 41.75
C LEU A 136 6.15 -13.14 42.67
N CYS A 137 6.49 -11.90 42.31
CA CYS A 137 7.27 -11.00 43.16
C CYS A 137 6.56 -10.69 44.48
N CYS A 138 5.25 -10.44 44.46
CA CYS A 138 4.48 -10.24 45.67
C CYS A 138 4.50 -11.49 46.56
N ALA A 139 4.27 -12.68 45.99
CA ALA A 139 4.31 -13.94 46.74
C ALA A 139 5.70 -14.21 47.32
N ALA A 140 6.76 -14.03 46.53
CA ALA A 140 8.14 -14.19 46.97
C ALA A 140 8.48 -13.22 48.12
N ARG A 141 8.05 -11.96 48.03
CA ARG A 141 8.25 -10.97 49.11
C ARG A 141 7.55 -11.40 50.38
N VAL A 142 6.29 -11.84 50.30
CA VAL A 142 5.54 -12.34 51.47
C VAL A 142 6.28 -13.51 52.12
N ILE A 143 6.73 -14.50 51.33
CA ILE A 143 7.49 -15.66 51.82
C ILE A 143 8.82 -15.23 52.45
N GLN A 144 9.54 -14.30 51.83
CA GLN A 144 10.80 -13.79 52.37
C GLN A 144 10.59 -13.04 53.70
N THR A 145 9.54 -12.25 53.80
CA THR A 145 9.21 -11.52 55.05
C THR A 145 8.77 -12.46 56.15
N SER A 146 7.92 -13.46 55.86
CA SER A 146 7.50 -14.45 56.85
C SER A 146 8.67 -15.31 57.31
N TRP A 147 9.55 -15.70 56.38
CA TRP A 147 10.78 -16.43 56.69
C TRP A 147 11.73 -15.58 57.55
N ARG A 148 11.96 -14.31 57.20
CA ARG A 148 12.81 -13.41 58.01
C ARG A 148 12.28 -13.24 59.42
N TRP A 149 10.97 -12.98 59.54
CA TRP A 149 10.33 -12.86 60.85
C TRP A 149 10.42 -14.15 61.66
N HIS A 150 10.20 -15.30 61.03
CA HIS A 150 10.36 -16.61 61.66
C HIS A 150 11.81 -16.85 62.14
N ASN A 151 12.82 -16.55 61.32
CA ASN A 151 14.22 -16.72 61.71
C ASN A 151 14.63 -15.82 62.87
N CYS A 152 14.24 -14.54 62.84
CA CYS A 152 14.51 -13.60 63.94
C CYS A 152 13.84 -14.06 65.24
N ARG A 153 12.64 -14.64 65.15
CA ARG A 153 11.90 -15.15 66.32
C ARG A 153 12.52 -16.43 66.89
N THR A 154 12.99 -17.33 66.04
CA THR A 154 13.49 -18.66 66.48
C THR A 154 14.97 -18.64 66.87
N ARG A 155 15.80 -17.82 66.20
CA ARG A 155 17.26 -17.78 66.47
C ARG A 155 17.64 -16.97 67.70
N GLY A 156 16.72 -16.17 68.23
CA GLY A 156 17.03 -15.22 69.28
C GLY A 156 17.72 -13.96 68.75
N PHE A 157 17.88 -12.97 69.62
CA PHE A 157 18.61 -11.74 69.32
C PHE A 157 19.70 -11.48 70.36
N PHE A 158 20.77 -10.83 69.93
CA PHE A 158 21.91 -10.45 70.77
C PHE A 158 21.80 -8.97 71.06
N GLN A 159 21.88 -8.60 72.33
CA GLN A 159 21.98 -7.21 72.77
C GLN A 159 23.30 -7.04 73.50
N GLY A 160 24.21 -6.28 72.89
CA GLY A 160 25.48 -5.90 73.51
C GLY A 160 25.38 -4.52 74.14
N SER A 161 25.79 -4.40 75.40
CA SER A 161 26.09 -3.14 76.07
C SER A 161 27.56 -3.14 76.47
N TYR A 162 28.18 -1.96 76.43
CA TYR A 162 29.56 -1.78 76.86
C TYR A 162 29.64 -0.55 77.74
N GLU A 163 30.50 -0.61 78.75
CA GLU A 163 30.78 0.47 79.69
C GLU A 163 32.29 0.57 79.90
N LEU A 164 32.82 1.79 79.92
CA LEU A 164 34.25 2.03 80.04
C LEU A 164 34.54 2.65 81.40
N GLU A 165 35.17 1.89 82.28
CA GLU A 165 35.50 2.32 83.64
C GLU A 165 37.03 2.42 83.78
N GLY A 166 37.55 3.65 83.68
CA GLY A 166 38.98 3.93 83.74
C GLY A 166 39.78 3.24 82.62
N HIS A 167 40.53 2.20 82.98
CA HIS A 167 41.34 1.39 82.05
C HIS A 167 40.73 0.03 81.74
N LYS A 168 39.48 -0.23 82.14
CA LYS A 168 38.78 -1.48 81.91
C LYS A 168 37.55 -1.24 81.03
N LEU A 169 37.44 -1.99 79.94
CA LEU A 169 36.25 -2.05 79.10
C LEU A 169 35.38 -3.21 79.59
N HIS A 170 34.25 -2.89 80.20
CA HIS A 170 33.22 -3.85 80.55
C HIS A 170 32.35 -4.11 79.33
N LEU A 171 32.21 -5.38 78.97
CA LEU A 171 31.34 -5.85 77.90
C LEU A 171 30.27 -6.71 78.54
N GLN A 172 29.00 -6.41 78.24
CA GLN A 172 27.87 -7.24 78.61
C GLN A 172 27.12 -7.63 77.34
N LEU A 173 26.94 -8.93 77.14
CA LEU A 173 26.21 -9.49 76.03
C LEU A 173 25.02 -10.28 76.57
N ASP A 174 23.82 -9.79 76.29
CA ASP A 174 22.57 -10.45 76.62
C ASP A 174 22.08 -11.23 75.38
N ILE A 175 22.01 -12.54 75.50
CA ILE A 175 21.54 -13.47 74.47
C ILE A 175 20.10 -13.87 74.80
N PHE A 176 19.15 -13.46 73.99
CA PHE A 176 17.73 -13.77 74.17
C PHE A 176 17.30 -14.90 73.24
N LEU A 177 16.94 -16.07 73.78
CA LEU A 177 16.39 -17.19 73.03
C LEU A 177 14.98 -17.51 73.54
N GLY A 178 13.98 -16.82 72.98
CA GLY A 178 12.59 -16.95 73.41
C GLY A 178 12.37 -16.42 74.82
N SER A 179 12.05 -17.31 75.78
CA SER A 179 11.90 -16.94 77.20
C SER A 179 13.22 -16.98 77.99
N GLN A 180 14.29 -17.53 77.41
CA GLN A 180 15.57 -17.66 78.09
C GLN A 180 16.49 -16.48 77.76
N VAL A 181 17.15 -15.94 78.78
CA VAL A 181 18.14 -14.87 78.64
C VAL A 181 19.45 -15.35 79.27
N CYS A 182 20.51 -15.44 78.47
CA CYS A 182 21.85 -15.71 78.94
C CYS A 182 22.65 -14.41 78.93
N ARG A 183 23.12 -13.97 80.09
CA ARG A 183 23.96 -12.77 80.23
C ARG A 183 25.40 -13.17 80.40
N ILE A 184 26.26 -12.72 79.48
CA ILE A 184 27.70 -12.95 79.54
C ILE A 184 28.35 -11.59 79.75
N SER A 185 29.04 -11.41 80.87
CA SER A 185 29.84 -10.23 81.15
C SER A 185 31.32 -10.57 81.11
N ASP A 186 32.11 -9.69 80.50
CA ASP A 186 33.57 -9.79 80.43
C ASP A 186 34.19 -8.40 80.68
N CYS A 187 35.46 -8.36 81.05
CA CYS A 187 36.20 -7.12 81.24
C CYS A 187 37.59 -7.21 80.62
N ILE A 188 37.87 -6.31 79.68
CA ILE A 188 39.16 -6.24 78.99
C ILE A 188 39.95 -5.07 79.58
N SER A 189 41.13 -5.35 80.13
CA SER A 189 42.04 -4.30 80.59
C SER A 189 42.76 -3.70 79.40
N LEU A 190 42.53 -2.41 79.14
CA LEU A 190 43.14 -1.66 78.07
C LEU A 190 44.54 -1.20 78.52
N PRO A 191 45.61 -1.48 77.75
CA PRO A 191 46.94 -1.00 78.09
C PRO A 191 46.97 0.53 78.03
N ILE A 192 47.13 1.19 79.17
CA ILE A 192 47.42 2.62 79.23
C ILE A 192 48.83 2.80 78.68
N LYS A 193 48.94 3.41 77.49
CA LYS A 193 50.22 3.87 76.96
C LYS A 193 50.54 5.20 77.64
N ASN A 194 51.30 5.14 78.73
CA ASN A 194 51.98 6.33 79.25
C ASN A 194 53.08 6.77 78.28
#